data_AF-A0A2T4TMS7-F1
#
_entry.id   AF-A0A2T4TMS7-F1
#
_cell.length_a   1.000
_cell.length_b   1.000
_cell.length_c   1.000
_cell.angle_alpha   90.00
_cell.angle_beta   90.00
_cell.angle_gamma   90.00
#
_symmetry.space_group_name_H-M   'P 1'
#
loop_
_entity.id
_entity.type
_entity.pdbx_description
1 polymer ?
#
loop_
_entity_poly.entity_id
_entity_poly.type
_entity_poly.pdbx_seq_one_letter_code
_entity_poly.pdbx_strand_id
1 'polypeptide(L)' 'MKEFNLKLAKNGAKVCTKDGKSVRLLAFDRENASFPIVGLIENRRVCCYTINGKFYIDKDSENDLRMV' A
#
# COMPACT_ATOMS: atom_id res chain seq x y z
N MET A 1 -12.33 6.40 -2.72
CA MET A 1 -11.83 5.51 -1.65
C MET A 1 -11.29 6.35 -0.51
N LYS A 2 -11.27 5.83 0.72
CA LYS A 2 -10.75 6.55 1.89
C LYS A 2 -9.22 6.58 1.89
N GLU A 3 -8.64 7.54 2.59
CA GLU A 3 -7.18 7.61 2.76
C GLU A 3 -6.62 6.35 3.42
N PHE A 4 -5.42 5.95 3.00
CA PHE A 4 -4.76 4.79 3.57
C PHE A 4 -4.52 4.96 5.07
N ASN A 5 -4.77 3.88 5.83
CA ASN A 5 -4.54 3.85 7.26
C ASN A 5 -3.72 2.61 7.62
N LEU A 6 -2.46 2.82 8.01
CA LEU A 6 -1.52 1.76 8.34
C LEU A 6 -2.02 0.86 9.49
N LYS A 7 -2.67 1.42 10.52
CA LYS A 7 -3.14 0.67 11.67
C LYS A 7 -4.27 -0.28 11.27
N LEU A 8 -5.24 0.20 10.49
CA LEU A 8 -6.32 -0.63 9.98
C LEU A 8 -5.80 -1.71 9.02
N ALA A 9 -4.87 -1.35 8.13
CA ALA A 9 -4.24 -2.28 7.20
C ALA A 9 -3.49 -3.42 7.92
N LYS A 10 -2.71 -3.10 8.97
CA LYS A 10 -2.06 -4.10 9.84
C LYS A 10 -3.06 -5.01 10.54
N ASN A 11 -4.26 -4.51 10.83
CA ASN A 11 -5.36 -5.30 11.41
C ASN A 11 -6.17 -6.07 10.35
N GLY A 12 -5.69 -6.16 9.10
CA GLY A 12 -6.31 -6.95 8.04
C GLY A 12 -7.44 -6.25 7.28
N ALA A 13 -7.65 -4.94 7.48
CA ALA A 13 -8.59 -4.19 6.66
C ALA A 13 -8.16 -4.21 5.18
N LYS A 14 -9.15 -4.31 4.28
CA LYS A 14 -8.91 -4.38 2.85
C LYS A 14 -8.35 -3.06 2.31
N VAL A 15 -7.41 -3.19 1.39
CA VAL A 15 -6.81 -2.07 0.67
C VAL A 15 -6.84 -2.30 -0.83
N CYS A 16 -6.80 -1.21 -1.58
CA CYS A 16 -6.67 -1.20 -3.02
C CYS A 16 -5.75 -0.04 -3.43
N THR A 17 -5.34 -0.01 -4.69
CA THR A 17 -4.72 1.17 -5.28
C THR A 17 -5.76 2.28 -5.49
N LYS A 18 -5.32 3.52 -5.69
CA LYS A 18 -6.17 4.68 -5.96
C LYS A 18 -7.06 4.50 -7.20
N ASP A 19 -6.58 3.76 -8.20
CA ASP A 19 -7.34 3.37 -9.40
C ASP A 19 -8.23 2.11 -9.22
N GLY A 20 -8.20 1.49 -8.04
CA GLY A 20 -9.13 0.42 -7.65
C GLY A 20 -8.66 -1.01 -7.85
N LYS A 21 -7.39 -1.23 -8.23
CA LYS A 21 -6.80 -2.57 -8.28
C LYS A 21 -6.67 -3.16 -6.88
N SER A 22 -7.00 -4.44 -6.74
CA SER A 22 -6.86 -5.14 -5.47
C SER A 22 -5.40 -5.22 -5.03
N VAL A 23 -5.13 -5.02 -3.73
CA VAL A 23 -3.79 -5.14 -3.16
C VAL A 23 -3.81 -6.08 -1.97
N ARG A 24 -2.93 -7.08 -1.99
CA ARG A 24 -2.66 -7.94 -0.83
C ARG A 24 -1.37 -7.49 -0.16
N LEU A 25 -1.48 -6.96 1.06
CA LEU A 25 -0.31 -6.59 1.86
C LEU A 25 0.35 -7.85 2.44
N LEU A 26 1.67 -7.90 2.36
CA LEU A 26 2.49 -9.07 2.71
C LEU A 26 3.40 -8.81 3.91
N ALA A 27 3.96 -7.60 4.02
CA ALA A 27 4.86 -7.21 5.10
C ALA A 27 4.78 -5.70 5.37
N PHE A 28 5.21 -5.28 6.56
CA PHE A 28 5.17 -3.88 7.01
C PHE A 28 6.49 -3.38 7.62
N ASP A 29 7.52 -4.22 7.55
CA ASP A 29 8.78 -4.16 8.28
C ASP A 29 9.97 -4.48 7.35
N ARG A 30 9.80 -4.32 6.03
CA ARG A 30 10.93 -4.41 5.09
C ARG A 30 12.02 -3.45 5.56
N GLU A 31 13.27 -3.90 5.54
CA GLU A 31 14.46 -3.13 5.91
C GLU A 31 14.75 -2.02 4.87
N ASN A 32 13.87 -1.02 4.85
CA ASN A 32 13.95 0.19 4.07
C ASN A 32 13.10 1.26 4.74
N ALA A 33 13.74 2.30 5.27
CA ALA A 33 13.05 3.34 6.04
C ALA A 33 11.97 4.08 5.23
N SER A 34 12.18 4.24 3.92
CA SER A 34 11.24 4.96 3.06
C SER A 34 10.07 4.11 2.60
N PHE A 35 10.31 2.82 2.32
CA PHE A 35 9.30 1.91 1.77
C PHE A 35 9.22 0.57 2.54
N PRO A 36 8.77 0.59 3.81
CA PRO A 36 8.74 -0.60 4.66
C PRO A 36 7.57 -1.55 4.34
N ILE A 37 6.54 -1.09 3.64
CA ILE A 37 5.35 -1.91 3.33
C ILE A 37 5.57 -2.65 2.02
N VAL A 38 5.25 -3.94 1.98
CA VAL A 38 5.28 -4.77 0.76
C VAL A 38 3.87 -5.23 0.44
N GLY A 39 3.43 -5.03 -0.80
CA GLY A 39 2.13 -5.46 -1.28
C GLY A 39 2.18 -6.10 -2.67
N LEU A 40 1.13 -6.83 -3.00
CA LEU A 40 0.96 -7.52 -4.28
C LEU A 40 -0.29 -7.01 -4.97
N ILE A 41 -0.10 -6.23 -6.04
CA ILE A 41 -1.19 -5.69 -6.87
C ILE A 41 -1.73 -6.82 -7.74
N GLU A 42 -3.06 -7.03 -7.71
CA GLU A 42 -3.81 -8.05 -8.48
C GLU A 42 -3.25 -9.47 -8.35
N ASN A 43 -2.61 -9.78 -7.21
CA ASN A 43 -1.87 -11.02 -7.00
C ASN A 43 -0.75 -11.30 -8.03
N ARG A 44 -0.25 -10.27 -8.74
CA ARG A 44 0.71 -10.41 -9.84
C ARG A 44 1.99 -9.63 -9.62
N ARG A 45 1.88 -8.35 -9.23
CA ARG A 45 3.03 -7.43 -9.17
C ARG A 45 3.38 -7.07 -7.74
N VAL A 46 4.62 -7.37 -7.32
CA VAL A 46 5.15 -6.94 -6.03
C VAL A 46 5.49 -5.45 -6.09
N CYS A 47 5.01 -4.70 -5.11
CA CYS A 47 5.22 -3.27 -4.95
C CYS A 47 5.58 -2.95 -3.51
N CYS A 48 6.26 -1.82 -3.29
CA CYS A 48 6.62 -1.36 -1.96
C CYS A 48 6.07 0.06 -1.75
N TYR A 49 5.67 0.34 -0.51
CA TYR A 49 4.97 1.57 -0.16
C TYR A 49 5.55 2.19 1.09
N THR A 50 5.42 3.51 1.16
CA THR A 50 5.72 4.26 2.39
C THR A 50 4.72 3.91 3.49
N ILE A 51 4.99 4.31 4.74
CA ILE A 51 4.06 4.16 5.86
C ILE A 51 2.69 4.84 5.64
N ASN A 52 2.64 5.81 4.73
CA ASN A 52 1.44 6.53 4.33
C ASN A 52 0.74 5.88 3.12
N GLY A 53 1.21 4.71 2.69
CA GLY A 53 0.65 3.99 1.55
C GLY A 53 1.03 4.58 0.19
N LYS A 54 2.06 5.44 0.12
CA LYS A 54 2.48 6.05 -1.14
C LYS A 54 3.37 5.14 -1.96
N PHE A 55 3.19 5.16 -3.27
CA PHE A 55 4.05 4.45 -4.22
C PHE A 55 5.32 5.24 -4.56
N TYR A 56 5.27 6.57 -4.48
CA TYR A 56 6.42 7.48 -4.56
C TYR A 56 6.42 8.43 -3.36
N ILE A 57 7.59 8.87 -2.89
CA ILE A 57 7.68 9.74 -1.70
C ILE A 57 7.11 11.14 -1.99
N ASP A 58 7.40 11.67 -3.17
CA ASP A 58 7.30 13.08 -3.53
C ASP A 58 6.20 13.37 -4.55
N LYS A 59 5.48 12.35 -5.03
CA LYS A 59 4.40 12.51 -6.00
C LYS A 59 3.26 11.53 -5.79
N ASP A 60 2.07 11.95 -6.23
CA ASP A 60 0.90 11.10 -6.29
C ASP A 60 1.05 10.02 -7.37
N SER A 61 0.51 8.84 -7.08
CA SER A 61 0.42 7.74 -8.05
C SER A 61 -0.97 7.13 -8.04
N GLU A 62 -1.42 6.64 -9.18
CA GLU A 62 -2.59 5.75 -9.28
C GLU A 62 -2.40 4.47 -8.46
N ASN A 63 -1.15 4.07 -8.22
CA ASN A 63 -0.83 2.90 -7.42
C ASN A 63 -0.78 3.18 -5.91
N ASP A 64 -0.97 4.43 -5.46
CA ASP A 64 -1.04 4.74 -4.03
C ASP A 64 -2.14 3.92 -3.35
N LEU A 65 -1.86 3.40 -2.16
CA LEU A 65 -2.83 2.63 -1.39
C LEU A 65 -3.97 3.53 -0.90
N ARG A 66 -5.15 2.94 -0.84
CA ARG A 66 -6.38 3.49 -0.27
C ARG A 66 -7.11 2.39 0.49
N MET A 67 -7.93 2.79 1.46
CA MET A 67 -8.82 1.85 2.13
C MET A 67 -10.06 1.61 1.26
N VAL A 68 -10.49 0.35 1.21
CA VAL A 68 -11.75 -0.06 0.56
C VAL A 68 -12.94 0.46 1.38
#